data_AF-A0A7X9PYS7-F1
#
_entry.id   AF-A0A7X9PYS7-F1
#
_cell.length_a   1.000
_cell.length_b   1.000
_cell.length_c   1.000
_cell.angle_alpha   90.00
_cell.angle_beta   90.00
_cell.angle_gamma   90.00
#
_symmetry.space_group_name_H-M   'P 1'
#
loop_
_entity.id
_entity.type
_entity.pdbx_description
1 polymer ?
#
loop_
_entity_poly.entity_id
_entity_poly.type
_entity_poly.pdbx_seq_one_letter_code
_entity_poly.pdbx_strand_id
1 'polypeptide(L)'
;MRLSPFLSFFGVALGVYGAANLFIWFHLARVVPYLGAFKAPVVIAFWALAAAFPAGRVGGAFCRCALTDQLTILGSWYLGFMVYVLLLLVLVDALRLADHWVRVVPRSLAGGRGALAAFWAVLLLSAAVVAAGRWNARNPVVREYDLALKGMPREAPLRVAVASDLHVGLLVRNHWLADIIDTVNSTGPDVVLLVGDIVDSDVTRAQEEDLPGQLEKLSAPLGVFAVLGNHEFYSGAEEAARSFAEGGVTVLRDRSVVIDGAFTLAGRDDRTASLLGSTRKS
;
A
#
# COMPACT_ATOMS: atom_id res chain seq x y z
N MET A 1 12.36 15.43 -13.55
CA MET A 1 12.99 14.10 -13.72
C MET A 1 13.70 14.03 -15.07
N ARG A 2 14.85 13.35 -15.17
CA ARG A 2 15.48 13.08 -16.48
C ARG A 2 14.63 12.04 -17.21
N LEU A 3 14.29 12.30 -18.48
CA LEU A 3 13.35 11.48 -19.27
C LEU A 3 13.81 10.02 -19.44
N SER A 4 15.12 9.79 -19.56
CA SER A 4 15.68 8.45 -19.80
C SER A 4 15.52 7.48 -18.62
N PRO A 5 15.93 7.81 -17.38
CA PRO A 5 15.70 6.94 -16.21
C PRO A 5 14.22 6.63 -15.97
N PHE A 6 13.35 7.60 -16.21
CA PHE A 6 11.90 7.44 -16.09
C PHE A 6 11.38 6.40 -17.10
N LEU A 7 11.72 6.53 -18.38
CA LEU A 7 11.31 5.58 -19.42
C LEU A 7 11.87 4.17 -19.17
N SER A 8 13.11 4.06 -18.69
CA SER A 8 13.71 2.77 -18.34
C SER A 8 12.97 2.08 -17.20
N PHE A 9 12.62 2.81 -16.13
CA PHE A 9 11.86 2.26 -15.02
C PHE A 9 10.49 1.74 -15.47
N PHE A 10 9.72 2.56 -16.20
CA PHE A 10 8.40 2.16 -16.68
C PHE A 10 8.47 0.99 -17.66
N GLY A 11 9.46 0.96 -18.55
CA GLY A 11 9.68 -0.15 -19.46
C GLY A 11 9.94 -1.47 -18.72
N VAL A 12 10.80 -1.46 -17.71
CA VAL A 12 11.07 -2.65 -16.88
C VAL A 12 9.83 -3.06 -16.09
N ALA A 13 9.14 -2.12 -15.43
CA ALA A 13 7.95 -2.41 -14.63
C ALA A 13 6.83 -3.03 -15.47
N LEU A 14 6.54 -2.44 -16.65
CA LEU A 14 5.54 -2.99 -17.57
C LEU A 14 5.98 -4.31 -18.18
N GLY A 15 7.28 -4.49 -18.44
CA GLY A 15 7.84 -5.77 -18.91
C GLY A 15 7.65 -6.89 -17.91
N VAL A 16 7.99 -6.66 -16.64
CA VAL A 16 7.79 -7.63 -15.54
C VAL A 16 6.30 -7.91 -15.34
N TYR A 17 5.47 -6.87 -15.31
CA TYR A 17 4.01 -7.01 -15.20
C TYR A 17 3.43 -7.83 -16.36
N GLY A 18 3.83 -7.53 -17.59
CA GLY A 18 3.41 -8.26 -18.79
C GLY A 18 3.85 -9.72 -18.76
N ALA A 19 5.10 -9.99 -18.38
CA ALA A 19 5.63 -11.35 -18.25
C ALA A 19 4.86 -12.17 -17.20
N ALA A 20 4.55 -11.59 -16.04
CA ALA A 20 3.74 -12.23 -15.00
C ALA A 20 2.33 -12.59 -15.53
N ASN A 21 1.66 -11.66 -16.22
CA ASN A 21 0.35 -11.92 -16.82
C ASN A 21 0.43 -12.99 -17.92
N LEU A 22 1.46 -12.99 -18.76
CA LEU A 22 1.66 -14.03 -19.78
C LEU A 22 1.88 -15.41 -19.14
N PHE A 23 2.65 -15.48 -18.06
CA PHE A 23 2.85 -16.73 -17.31
C PHE A 23 1.54 -17.28 -16.74
N ILE A 24 0.72 -16.42 -16.14
CA ILE A 24 -0.61 -16.79 -15.63
C ILE A 24 -1.54 -17.19 -16.79
N TRP A 25 -1.47 -16.47 -17.91
CA TRP A 25 -2.21 -16.79 -19.12
C TRP A 25 -1.88 -18.20 -19.63
N PHE A 26 -0.61 -18.60 -19.68
CA PHE A 26 -0.25 -19.94 -20.12
C PHE A 26 -0.84 -21.04 -19.22
N HIS A 27 -1.02 -20.77 -17.92
CA HIS A 27 -1.72 -21.65 -17.00
C HIS A 27 -3.22 -21.68 -17.25
N LEU A 28 -3.84 -20.51 -17.42
CA LEU A 28 -5.26 -20.38 -17.73
C LEU A 28 -5.60 -21.06 -19.07
N ALA A 29 -4.79 -20.84 -20.11
CA ALA A 29 -5.00 -21.39 -21.44
C ALA A 29 -5.04 -22.93 -21.47
N ARG A 30 -4.29 -23.60 -20.58
CA ARG A 30 -4.33 -25.07 -20.42
C ARG A 30 -5.67 -25.55 -19.87
N VAL A 31 -6.35 -24.74 -19.07
CA VAL A 31 -7.61 -25.13 -18.42
C VAL A 31 -8.86 -24.59 -19.14
N VAL A 32 -8.70 -23.59 -20.01
CA VAL A 32 -9.75 -22.98 -20.83
C VAL A 32 -10.63 -24.00 -21.59
N PRO A 33 -10.10 -25.07 -22.22
CA PRO A 33 -10.93 -26.07 -22.90
C PRO A 33 -11.95 -26.77 -21.98
N TYR A 34 -11.71 -26.78 -20.67
CA TYR A 34 -12.59 -27.42 -19.68
C TYR A 34 -13.65 -26.48 -19.09
N LEU A 35 -13.68 -25.20 -19.50
CA LEU A 35 -14.64 -24.20 -19.00
C LEU A 35 -16.00 -24.21 -19.70
N GLY A 36 -16.15 -24.97 -20.80
CA GLY A 36 -17.39 -25.03 -21.57
C GLY A 36 -17.86 -23.64 -22.03
N ALA A 37 -19.11 -23.29 -21.72
CA ALA A 37 -19.73 -22.00 -22.08
C ALA A 37 -19.03 -20.78 -21.46
N PHE A 38 -18.27 -20.95 -20.38
CA PHE A 38 -17.60 -19.85 -19.67
C PHE A 38 -16.23 -19.47 -20.26
N LYS A 39 -15.77 -20.15 -21.31
CA LYS A 39 -14.47 -19.88 -21.95
C LYS A 39 -14.31 -18.41 -22.36
N ALA A 40 -15.22 -17.86 -23.16
CA ALA A 40 -15.10 -16.49 -23.66
C ALA A 40 -15.19 -15.45 -22.53
N PRO A 41 -16.18 -15.51 -21.61
CA PRO A 41 -16.25 -14.60 -20.48
C PRO A 41 -14.97 -14.59 -19.62
N VAL A 42 -14.41 -15.76 -19.29
CA VAL A 42 -13.21 -15.85 -18.44
C VAL A 42 -11.97 -15.25 -19.14
N VAL A 43 -11.78 -15.53 -20.43
CA VAL A 43 -10.66 -14.97 -21.20
C VAL A 43 -10.78 -13.45 -21.31
N ILE A 44 -11.97 -12.93 -21.59
CA ILE A 44 -12.23 -11.49 -21.66
C ILE A 44 -11.98 -10.84 -20.31
N ALA A 45 -12.51 -11.42 -19.22
CA ALA A 45 -12.33 -10.90 -17.87
C ALA A 45 -10.85 -10.86 -17.46
N PHE A 46 -10.07 -11.91 -17.77
CA PHE A 46 -8.64 -11.95 -17.49
C PHE A 46 -7.90 -10.78 -18.15
N TRP A 47 -8.07 -10.58 -19.46
CA TRP A 47 -7.38 -9.50 -20.17
C TRP A 47 -7.90 -8.11 -19.80
N ALA A 48 -9.19 -7.97 -19.49
CA ALA A 48 -9.75 -6.73 -18.97
C ALA A 48 -9.14 -6.34 -17.61
N LEU A 49 -9.00 -7.30 -16.69
CA LEU A 49 -8.36 -7.08 -15.39
C LEU A 49 -6.87 -6.75 -15.53
N ALA A 50 -6.15 -7.47 -16.40
CA ALA A 50 -4.75 -7.19 -16.72
C ALA A 50 -4.55 -5.81 -17.38
N ALA A 51 -5.54 -5.32 -18.12
CA ALA A 51 -5.49 -3.98 -18.72
C ALA A 51 -5.94 -2.87 -17.75
N ALA A 52 -6.68 -3.19 -16.68
CA ALA A 52 -7.34 -2.21 -15.83
C ALA A 52 -6.36 -1.23 -15.17
N PHE A 53 -5.26 -1.71 -14.58
CA PHE A 53 -4.30 -0.82 -13.90
C PHE A 53 -3.57 0.11 -14.88
N PRO A 54 -2.94 -0.36 -15.97
CA PRO A 54 -2.33 0.52 -16.96
C PRO A 54 -3.34 1.49 -17.58
N ALA A 55 -4.54 1.01 -17.94
CA ALA A 55 -5.58 1.85 -18.54
C ALA A 55 -6.08 2.93 -17.56
N GLY A 56 -6.28 2.58 -16.29
CA GLY A 56 -6.67 3.53 -15.24
C GLY A 56 -5.61 4.61 -15.01
N ARG A 57 -4.33 4.22 -14.90
CA ARG A 57 -3.23 5.16 -14.67
C ARG A 57 -2.97 6.07 -15.88
N VAL A 58 -2.93 5.51 -17.09
CA VAL A 58 -2.74 6.29 -18.33
C VAL A 58 -3.95 7.18 -18.57
N GLY A 59 -5.16 6.65 -18.44
CA GLY A 59 -6.40 7.42 -18.59
C GLY A 59 -6.51 8.55 -17.58
N GLY A 60 -6.13 8.31 -16.32
CA GLY A 60 -6.12 9.30 -15.24
C GLY A 60 -5.22 10.51 -15.51
N ALA A 61 -4.18 10.35 -16.34
CA ALA A 61 -3.33 11.45 -16.78
C ALA A 61 -4.04 12.41 -17.75
N PHE A 62 -5.08 11.95 -18.45
CA PHE A 62 -5.88 12.77 -19.37
C PHE A 62 -7.21 13.22 -18.75
N CYS A 63 -7.85 12.35 -17.98
CA CYS A 63 -9.15 12.59 -17.37
C CYS A 63 -9.22 11.93 -15.98
N ARG A 64 -9.30 12.76 -14.94
CA ARG A 64 -9.64 12.31 -13.58
C ARG A 64 -11.17 12.21 -13.49
N CYS A 65 -11.70 10.99 -13.59
CA CYS A 65 -13.13 10.75 -13.53
C CYS A 65 -13.43 9.38 -12.91
N ALA A 66 -14.71 9.14 -12.63
CA ALA A 66 -15.14 7.88 -12.01
C ALA A 66 -14.64 6.65 -12.76
N LEU A 67 -14.59 6.67 -14.10
CA LEU A 67 -14.11 5.52 -14.88
C LEU A 67 -12.63 5.22 -14.64
N THR A 68 -11.76 6.23 -14.72
CA THR A 68 -10.30 6.05 -14.54
C THR A 68 -9.95 5.70 -13.10
N ASP A 69 -10.72 6.24 -12.14
CA ASP A 69 -10.64 5.87 -10.73
C ASP A 69 -11.02 4.40 -10.50
N GLN A 70 -12.17 3.95 -11.03
CA GLN A 70 -12.59 2.56 -10.88
C GLN A 70 -11.63 1.58 -11.56
N LEU A 71 -11.10 1.92 -12.74
CA LEU A 71 -10.07 1.11 -13.40
C LEU A 71 -8.80 1.02 -12.56
N THR A 72 -8.36 2.13 -11.97
CA THR A 72 -7.18 2.16 -11.09
C THR A 72 -7.41 1.34 -9.83
N ILE A 73 -8.57 1.45 -9.20
CA ILE A 73 -8.94 0.67 -8.01
C ILE A 73 -8.97 -0.82 -8.35
N LEU A 74 -9.73 -1.20 -9.37
CA LEU A 74 -9.85 -2.60 -9.81
C LEU A 74 -8.50 -3.19 -10.19
N GLY A 75 -7.71 -2.43 -10.95
CA GLY A 75 -6.38 -2.82 -11.36
C GLY A 75 -5.40 -2.97 -10.20
N SER A 76 -5.50 -2.14 -9.16
CA SER A 76 -4.65 -2.22 -7.96
C SER A 76 -4.97 -3.47 -7.14
N TRP A 77 -6.26 -3.79 -6.98
CA TRP A 77 -6.71 -5.05 -6.38
C TRP A 77 -6.25 -6.26 -7.19
N TYR A 78 -6.39 -6.19 -8.51
CA TYR A 78 -5.89 -7.22 -9.41
C TYR A 78 -4.38 -7.41 -9.28
N LEU A 79 -3.59 -6.34 -9.17
CA LEU A 79 -2.14 -6.42 -9.02
C LEU A 79 -1.76 -7.24 -7.78
N GLY A 80 -2.37 -6.96 -6.62
CA GLY A 80 -2.15 -7.72 -5.39
C GLY A 80 -2.56 -9.18 -5.53
N PHE A 81 -3.73 -9.44 -6.12
CA PHE A 81 -4.22 -10.80 -6.39
C PHE A 81 -3.31 -11.58 -7.34
N MET A 82 -2.89 -10.95 -8.43
CA MET A 82 -2.03 -11.52 -9.46
C MET A 82 -0.68 -11.97 -8.89
N VAL A 83 -0.09 -11.22 -7.95
CA VAL A 83 1.17 -11.62 -7.30
C VAL A 83 1.00 -12.94 -6.56
N TYR A 84 -0.07 -13.13 -5.79
CA TYR A 84 -0.30 -14.40 -5.08
C TYR A 84 -0.60 -15.55 -6.05
N VAL A 85 -1.36 -15.30 -7.13
CA VAL A 85 -1.58 -16.28 -8.19
C VAL A 85 -0.26 -16.69 -8.82
N LEU A 86 0.60 -15.73 -9.16
CA LEU A 86 1.93 -15.98 -9.72
C LEU A 86 2.77 -16.86 -8.79
N LEU A 87 2.90 -16.48 -7.51
CA LEU A 87 3.69 -17.21 -6.53
C LEU A 87 3.19 -18.65 -6.34
N LEU A 88 1.88 -18.83 -6.24
CA LEU A 88 1.27 -20.15 -6.08
C LEU A 88 1.38 -21.00 -7.35
N LEU A 89 1.26 -20.43 -8.54
CA LEU A 89 1.49 -21.16 -9.79
C LEU A 89 2.96 -21.57 -9.95
N VAL A 90 3.91 -20.69 -9.59
CA VAL A 90 5.34 -21.05 -9.54
C VAL A 90 5.58 -22.19 -8.56
N LEU A 91 4.94 -22.16 -7.38
CA LEU A 91 5.01 -23.26 -6.42
C LEU A 91 4.41 -24.55 -7.00
N VAL A 92 3.26 -24.49 -7.66
CA VAL A 92 2.63 -25.66 -8.31
C VAL A 92 3.55 -26.26 -9.38
N ASP A 93 4.17 -25.44 -10.22
CA ASP A 93 5.11 -25.90 -11.23
C ASP A 93 6.38 -26.51 -10.61
N ALA A 94 6.91 -25.91 -9.53
CA ALA A 94 8.04 -26.46 -8.79
C ALA A 94 7.70 -27.83 -8.14
N LEU A 95 6.51 -27.96 -7.56
CA LEU A 95 6.03 -29.23 -6.99
C LEU A 95 5.83 -30.29 -8.07
N ARG A 96 5.31 -29.93 -9.24
CA ARG A 96 5.19 -30.84 -10.40
C ARG A 96 6.55 -31.28 -10.94
N LEU A 97 7.52 -30.36 -10.96
CA LEU A 97 8.89 -30.68 -11.36
C LEU A 97 9.54 -31.65 -10.37
N ALA A 98 9.38 -31.43 -9.07
CA ALA A 98 9.86 -32.35 -8.04
C ALA A 98 9.18 -33.72 -8.15
N ASP A 99 7.87 -33.73 -8.40
CA ASP A 99 7.10 -34.97 -8.59
C ASP A 99 7.57 -35.78 -9.80
N HIS A 100 8.18 -35.16 -10.81
CA HIS A 100 8.79 -35.89 -11.92
C HIS A 100 9.82 -36.94 -11.44
N TRP A 101 10.51 -36.65 -10.33
CA TRP A 101 11.51 -37.53 -9.73
C TRP A 101 10.93 -38.47 -8.67
N VAL A 102 10.01 -37.99 -7.83
CA VAL A 102 9.48 -38.77 -6.69
C VAL A 102 8.24 -39.60 -7.06
N ARG A 103 7.48 -39.17 -8.08
CA ARG A 103 6.30 -39.85 -8.67
C ARG A 103 5.21 -40.21 -7.67
N VAL A 104 4.83 -39.25 -6.84
CA VAL A 104 3.81 -39.38 -5.78
C VAL A 104 2.44 -38.88 -6.26
N VAL A 105 2.40 -37.87 -7.13
CA VAL A 105 1.14 -37.25 -7.56
C VAL A 105 0.43 -38.15 -8.59
N PRO A 106 -0.85 -38.53 -8.34
CA PRO A 106 -1.64 -39.29 -9.30
C PRO A 106 -1.75 -38.58 -10.65
N ARG A 107 -1.54 -39.31 -11.76
CA ARG A 107 -1.64 -38.78 -13.14
C ARG A 107 -3.00 -38.15 -13.46
N SER A 108 -4.06 -38.55 -12.75
CA SER A 108 -5.40 -37.96 -12.85
C SER A 108 -5.47 -36.50 -12.39
N LEU A 109 -4.56 -36.08 -11.49
CA LEU A 109 -4.45 -34.70 -11.00
C LEU A 109 -3.49 -33.85 -11.84
N ALA A 110 -2.63 -34.48 -12.64
CA ALA A 110 -1.60 -33.81 -13.43
C ALA A 110 -2.13 -33.13 -14.70
N GLY A 111 -3.33 -33.47 -15.17
CA GLY A 111 -3.91 -32.92 -16.41
C GLY A 111 -5.42 -32.81 -16.38
N GLY A 112 -5.99 -32.27 -17.44
CA GLY A 112 -7.44 -32.25 -17.62
C GLY A 112 -8.20 -31.47 -16.55
N ARG A 113 -9.24 -32.12 -16.01
CA ARG A 113 -10.03 -31.58 -14.90
C ARG A 113 -9.24 -31.45 -13.59
N GLY A 114 -8.18 -32.24 -13.40
CA GLY A 114 -7.27 -32.10 -12.27
C GLY A 114 -6.48 -30.78 -12.32
N ALA A 115 -6.00 -30.40 -13.51
CA ALA A 115 -5.36 -29.10 -13.72
C ALA A 115 -6.34 -27.93 -13.52
N LEU A 116 -7.60 -28.08 -13.96
CA LEU A 116 -8.66 -27.10 -13.69
C LEU A 116 -8.92 -26.95 -12.18
N ALA A 117 -9.02 -28.06 -11.45
CA ALA A 117 -9.22 -28.03 -9.99
C ALA A 117 -8.05 -27.36 -9.26
N ALA A 118 -6.80 -27.68 -9.64
CA ALA A 118 -5.61 -27.03 -9.09
C ALA A 118 -5.59 -25.52 -9.39
N PHE A 119 -5.97 -25.12 -10.60
CA PHE A 119 -6.05 -23.70 -10.97
C PHE A 119 -7.10 -22.96 -10.13
N TRP A 120 -8.29 -23.55 -9.94
CA TRP A 120 -9.30 -22.98 -9.05
C TRP A 120 -8.83 -22.89 -7.60
N ALA A 121 -8.14 -23.92 -7.09
CA ALA A 121 -7.57 -23.89 -5.75
C ALA A 121 -6.57 -22.73 -5.58
N VAL A 122 -5.73 -22.47 -6.58
CA VAL A 122 -4.82 -21.32 -6.60
C VAL A 122 -5.58 -19.99 -6.57
N LEU A 123 -6.63 -19.84 -7.39
CA LEU A 123 -7.43 -18.61 -7.39
C LEU A 123 -8.14 -18.38 -6.05
N LEU A 124 -8.75 -19.43 -5.49
CA LEU A 124 -9.45 -19.35 -4.21
C LEU A 124 -8.50 -19.04 -3.05
N LEU A 125 -7.33 -19.68 -3.01
CA LEU A 125 -6.32 -19.41 -1.98
C LEU A 125 -5.77 -17.99 -2.11
N SER A 126 -5.49 -17.54 -3.33
CA SER A 126 -5.06 -16.15 -3.58
C SER A 126 -6.12 -15.15 -3.11
N ALA A 127 -7.40 -15.40 -3.42
CA ALA A 127 -8.50 -14.55 -2.97
C ALA A 127 -8.63 -14.54 -1.44
N ALA A 128 -8.49 -15.70 -0.79
CA ALA A 128 -8.51 -15.82 0.66
C ALA A 128 -7.36 -15.06 1.33
N VAL A 129 -6.14 -15.16 0.80
CA VAL A 129 -4.97 -14.42 1.30
C VAL A 129 -5.17 -12.91 1.15
N VAL A 130 -5.64 -12.45 -0.01
CA VAL A 130 -5.93 -11.03 -0.24
C VAL A 130 -7.04 -10.53 0.70
N ALA A 131 -8.11 -11.31 0.89
CA ALA A 131 -9.19 -10.97 1.81
C ALA A 131 -8.72 -10.92 3.27
N ALA A 132 -7.88 -11.88 3.69
CA ALA A 132 -7.29 -11.91 5.03
C ALA A 132 -6.34 -10.72 5.25
N GLY A 133 -5.48 -10.41 4.27
CA GLY A 133 -4.60 -9.24 4.32
C GLY A 133 -5.39 -7.93 4.39
N ARG A 134 -6.47 -7.83 3.63
CA ARG A 134 -7.41 -6.70 3.68
C ARG A 134 -8.07 -6.57 5.05
N TRP A 135 -8.55 -7.67 5.62
CA TRP A 135 -9.13 -7.67 6.96
C TRP A 135 -8.11 -7.16 7.99
N ASN A 136 -6.89 -7.69 7.96
CA ASN A 136 -5.81 -7.25 8.84
C ASN A 136 -5.50 -5.75 8.69
N ALA A 137 -5.44 -5.24 7.46
CA ALA A 137 -5.21 -3.82 7.19
C ALA A 137 -6.35 -2.91 7.68
N ARG A 138 -7.57 -3.41 7.85
CA ARG A 138 -8.72 -2.65 8.38
C ARG A 138 -8.95 -2.80 9.87
N ASN A 139 -8.24 -3.71 10.52
CA ASN A 139 -8.37 -3.95 11.95
C ASN A 139 -6.99 -3.80 12.60
N PRO A 140 -6.47 -2.55 12.68
CA PRO A 140 -5.20 -2.29 13.34
C PRO A 140 -5.28 -2.65 14.83
N VAL A 141 -4.15 -3.04 15.38
CA VAL A 141 -4.02 -3.36 16.81
C VAL A 141 -3.07 -2.37 17.46
N VAL A 142 -3.47 -1.82 18.60
CA VAL A 142 -2.59 -0.98 19.43
C VAL A 142 -1.56 -1.88 20.10
N ARG A 143 -0.28 -1.53 19.96
CA ARG A 143 0.84 -2.21 20.62
C ARG A 143 1.55 -1.21 21.51
N GLU A 144 1.63 -1.53 22.80
CA GLU A 144 2.29 -0.69 23.80
C GLU A 144 3.72 -1.18 24.04
N TYR A 145 4.65 -0.24 24.15
CA TYR A 145 6.05 -0.49 24.47
C TYR A 145 6.51 0.48 25.55
N ASP A 146 7.06 -0.06 26.63
CA ASP A 146 7.63 0.76 27.70
C ASP A 146 9.11 1.04 27.42
N LEU A 147 9.45 2.33 27.27
CA LEU A 147 10.81 2.79 27.00
C LEU A 147 11.35 3.57 28.21
N ALA A 148 12.39 3.04 28.84
CA ALA A 148 13.10 3.73 29.92
C ALA A 148 14.26 4.55 29.36
N LEU A 149 14.10 5.87 29.32
CA LEU A 149 15.16 6.80 28.92
C LEU A 149 15.96 7.25 30.14
N LYS A 150 17.29 7.07 30.10
CA LYS A 150 18.18 7.57 31.15
C LYS A 150 18.21 9.09 31.13
N GLY A 151 18.11 9.71 32.31
CA GLY A 151 18.21 11.17 32.45
C GLY A 151 16.96 11.94 32.04
N MET A 152 15.81 11.27 31.92
CA MET A 152 14.52 11.95 31.78
C MET A 152 14.27 12.82 33.02
N PRO A 153 14.02 14.14 32.88
CA PRO A 153 13.83 15.05 34.00
C PRO A 153 12.46 14.91 34.68
N ARG A 154 11.64 13.91 34.28
CA ARG A 154 10.26 13.72 34.71
C ARG A 154 10.08 12.35 35.36
N GLU A 155 9.37 12.33 36.49
CA GLU A 155 9.04 11.09 37.22
C GLU A 155 7.83 10.35 36.61
N ALA A 156 6.85 11.09 36.08
CA ALA A 156 5.67 10.50 35.44
C ALA A 156 5.96 10.10 33.99
N PRO A 157 5.53 8.90 33.54
CA PRO A 157 5.71 8.48 32.15
C PRO A 157 4.94 9.39 31.19
N LEU A 158 5.42 9.47 29.96
CA LEU A 158 4.73 10.12 28.85
C LEU A 158 4.19 9.05 27.91
N ARG A 159 2.96 9.23 27.45
CA ARG A 159 2.34 8.39 26.43
C ARG A 159 2.54 9.01 25.06
N VAL A 160 3.21 8.29 24.18
CA VAL A 160 3.46 8.72 22.80
C VAL A 160 2.76 7.75 21.86
N ALA A 161 1.78 8.24 21.12
CA ALA A 161 1.17 7.47 20.04
C ALA A 161 1.98 7.69 18.75
N VAL A 162 2.30 6.59 18.05
CA VAL A 162 3.05 6.63 16.80
C VAL A 162 2.23 5.95 15.71
N ALA A 163 2.04 6.64 14.59
CA ALA A 163 1.37 6.11 13.41
C ALA A 163 2.16 6.45 12.14
N SER A 164 2.17 5.54 11.17
CA SER A 164 2.82 5.70 9.86
C SER A 164 2.01 4.97 8.81
N ASP A 165 2.37 5.18 7.53
CA ASP A 165 1.85 4.37 6.41
C ASP A 165 0.32 4.35 6.36
N LEU A 166 -0.31 5.50 6.63
CA LEU A 166 -1.76 5.65 6.54
C LEU A 166 -2.21 5.68 5.08
N HIS A 167 -1.36 6.17 4.16
CA HIS A 167 -1.58 6.17 2.71
C HIS A 167 -2.96 6.69 2.28
N VAL A 168 -3.43 7.75 2.92
CA VAL A 168 -4.72 8.37 2.62
C VAL A 168 -4.75 8.82 1.15
N GLY A 169 -5.79 8.43 0.43
CA GLY A 169 -5.91 8.64 -1.01
C GLY A 169 -7.00 7.79 -1.65
N LEU A 170 -6.84 7.44 -2.92
CA LEU A 170 -7.89 6.78 -3.72
C LEU A 170 -8.34 5.41 -3.17
N LEU A 171 -7.40 4.62 -2.62
CA LEU A 171 -7.69 3.28 -2.07
C LEU A 171 -8.05 3.33 -0.58
N VAL A 172 -7.49 4.28 0.16
CA VAL A 172 -7.67 4.45 1.61
C VAL A 172 -8.32 5.80 1.86
N ARG A 173 -9.62 5.77 2.10
CA ARG A 173 -10.47 6.95 2.23
C ARG A 173 -10.58 7.43 3.67
N ASN A 174 -11.02 8.67 3.86
CA ASN A 174 -11.02 9.37 5.14
C ASN A 174 -11.89 8.77 6.25
N HIS A 175 -12.89 7.95 5.93
CA HIS A 175 -13.62 7.21 6.97
C HIS A 175 -12.69 6.28 7.77
N TRP A 176 -11.72 5.66 7.10
CA TRP A 176 -10.74 4.82 7.78
C TRP A 176 -9.77 5.65 8.60
N LEU A 177 -9.38 6.83 8.11
CA LEU A 177 -8.56 7.76 8.90
C LEU A 177 -9.27 8.17 10.18
N ALA A 178 -10.58 8.44 10.13
CA ALA A 178 -11.37 8.75 11.32
C ALA A 178 -11.32 7.61 12.36
N ASP A 179 -11.49 6.35 11.93
CA ASP A 179 -11.38 5.17 12.82
C ASP A 179 -9.98 5.07 13.47
N ILE A 180 -8.92 5.39 12.72
CA ILE A 180 -7.55 5.43 13.23
C ILE A 180 -7.38 6.55 14.27
N ILE A 181 -7.91 7.74 14.00
CA ILE A 181 -7.84 8.88 14.90
C ILE A 181 -8.57 8.58 16.21
N ASP A 182 -9.76 7.99 16.14
CA ASP A 182 -10.51 7.55 17.33
C ASP A 182 -9.71 6.53 18.13
N THR A 183 -9.07 5.56 17.45
CA THR A 183 -8.20 4.58 18.09
C THR A 183 -7.01 5.26 18.79
N VAL A 184 -6.32 6.20 18.12
CA VAL A 184 -5.20 6.96 18.68
C VAL A 184 -5.64 7.75 19.91
N ASN A 185 -6.71 8.53 19.79
CA ASN A 185 -7.24 9.35 20.89
C ASN A 185 -7.67 8.50 22.09
N SER A 186 -8.21 7.30 21.86
CA SER A 186 -8.61 6.38 22.94
C SER A 186 -7.44 5.90 23.81
N THR A 187 -6.20 5.98 23.31
CA THR A 187 -4.99 5.66 24.10
C THR A 187 -4.59 6.76 25.08
N GLY A 188 -5.20 7.94 24.99
CA GLY A 188 -4.88 9.12 25.79
C GLY A 188 -3.42 9.57 25.65
N PRO A 189 -2.92 9.83 24.43
CA PRO A 189 -1.52 10.19 24.23
C PRO A 189 -1.24 11.63 24.69
N ASP A 190 -0.07 11.85 25.27
CA ASP A 190 0.47 13.18 25.52
C ASP A 190 0.98 13.81 24.22
N VAL A 191 1.58 12.99 23.34
CA VAL A 191 2.15 13.37 22.04
C VAL A 191 1.69 12.38 20.97
N VAL A 192 1.33 12.87 19.77
CA VAL A 192 1.11 12.04 18.59
C VAL A 192 2.22 12.29 17.57
N LEU A 193 2.82 11.21 17.05
CA LEU A 193 3.86 11.24 16.01
C LEU A 193 3.35 10.54 14.74
N LEU A 194 3.22 11.31 13.66
CA LEU A 194 2.90 10.83 12.32
C LEU A 194 4.21 10.67 11.51
N VAL A 195 4.72 9.45 11.40
CA VAL A 195 6.10 9.20 10.96
C VAL A 195 6.23 8.82 9.47
N GLY A 196 5.55 9.58 8.61
CA GLY A 196 5.65 9.48 7.15
C GLY A 196 4.59 8.61 6.48
N ASP A 197 4.45 8.79 5.17
CA ASP A 197 3.51 8.06 4.30
C ASP A 197 2.05 8.14 4.81
N ILE A 198 1.64 9.34 5.22
CA ILE A 198 0.29 9.67 5.66
C ILE A 198 -0.63 9.84 4.44
N VAL A 199 -0.13 10.37 3.34
CA VAL A 199 -0.86 10.64 2.10
C VAL A 199 -0.15 9.97 0.93
N ASP A 200 -0.93 9.31 0.08
CA ASP A 200 -0.41 8.63 -1.10
C ASP A 200 -0.32 9.57 -2.32
N SER A 201 -0.19 8.98 -3.51
CA SER A 201 0.11 9.52 -4.84
C SER A 201 -0.71 10.72 -5.34
N ASP A 202 -1.70 11.24 -4.62
CA ASP A 202 -2.45 12.45 -4.98
C ASP A 202 -2.90 13.22 -3.72
N VAL A 203 -2.10 14.21 -3.30
CA VAL A 203 -2.41 15.07 -2.13
C VAL A 203 -3.75 15.78 -2.32
N THR A 204 -4.06 16.18 -3.55
CA THR A 204 -5.33 16.82 -3.89
C THR A 204 -6.52 15.92 -3.58
N ARG A 205 -6.41 14.59 -3.76
CA ARG A 205 -7.49 13.65 -3.40
C ARG A 205 -7.66 13.54 -1.89
N ALA A 206 -6.57 13.54 -1.13
CA ALA A 206 -6.67 13.53 0.32
C ALA A 206 -7.29 14.83 0.86
N GLN A 207 -6.95 15.98 0.24
CA GLN A 207 -7.57 17.26 0.54
C GLN A 207 -9.05 17.32 0.16
N GLU A 208 -9.44 16.79 -1.00
CA GLU A 208 -10.84 16.67 -1.44
C GLU A 208 -11.71 15.87 -0.46
N GLU A 209 -11.11 14.97 0.33
CA GLU A 209 -11.81 14.23 1.38
C GLU A 209 -11.78 14.91 2.76
N ASP A 210 -11.24 16.12 2.90
CA ASP A 210 -11.06 16.86 4.16
C ASP A 210 -10.00 16.26 5.11
N LEU A 211 -8.81 15.96 4.57
CA LEU A 211 -7.69 15.51 5.40
C LEU A 211 -7.36 16.48 6.55
N PRO A 212 -7.23 17.82 6.34
CA PRO A 212 -6.97 18.75 7.43
C PRO A 212 -7.99 18.63 8.57
N GLY A 213 -9.29 18.64 8.26
CA GLY A 213 -10.35 18.54 9.27
C GLY A 213 -10.41 17.20 10.00
N GLN A 214 -9.89 16.11 9.40
CA GLN A 214 -9.66 14.88 10.17
C GLN A 214 -8.48 15.03 11.12
N LEU A 215 -7.33 15.53 10.65
CA LEU A 215 -6.14 15.68 11.47
C LEU A 215 -6.34 16.60 12.68
N GLU A 216 -7.18 17.64 12.57
CA GLU A 216 -7.55 18.53 13.68
C GLU A 216 -8.17 17.79 14.88
N LYS A 217 -8.77 16.61 14.64
CA LYS A 217 -9.41 15.80 15.68
C LYS A 217 -8.41 15.01 16.51
N LEU A 218 -7.14 14.92 16.11
CA LEU A 218 -6.11 14.31 16.94
C LEU A 218 -5.92 15.14 18.22
N SER A 219 -6.02 14.47 19.37
CA SER A 219 -5.93 15.11 20.67
C SER A 219 -4.66 14.65 21.38
N ALA A 220 -3.72 15.58 21.52
CA ALA A 220 -2.45 15.37 22.22
C ALA A 220 -2.04 16.69 22.92
N PRO A 221 -2.09 16.77 24.26
CA PRO A 221 -1.82 18.00 24.99
C PRO A 221 -0.45 18.64 24.73
N LEU A 222 0.56 17.82 24.41
CA LEU A 222 1.91 18.26 24.08
C LEU A 222 2.15 18.39 22.56
N GLY A 223 1.13 18.16 21.74
CA GLY A 223 1.11 18.42 20.31
C GLY A 223 1.11 17.18 19.43
N VAL A 224 0.77 17.41 18.16
CA VAL A 224 0.81 16.44 17.06
C VAL A 224 1.94 16.84 16.12
N PHE A 225 2.86 15.92 15.85
CA PHE A 225 4.03 16.17 15.01
C PHE A 225 4.08 15.20 13.85
N ALA A 226 4.58 15.66 12.70
CA ALA A 226 4.75 14.81 11.52
C ALA A 226 6.14 14.94 10.91
N VAL A 227 6.58 13.88 10.24
CA VAL A 227 7.62 13.95 9.20
C VAL A 227 7.04 13.48 7.88
N LEU A 228 7.64 13.89 6.77
CA LEU A 228 7.22 13.45 5.44
C LEU A 228 7.92 12.13 5.08
N GLY A 229 7.15 11.19 4.57
CA GLY A 229 7.66 9.94 3.99
C GLY A 229 7.93 10.09 2.49
N ASN A 230 8.36 9.00 1.86
CA ASN A 230 8.70 9.03 0.44
C ASN A 230 7.48 9.28 -0.45
N HIS A 231 6.28 8.85 -0.03
CA HIS A 231 5.07 9.09 -0.80
C HIS A 231 4.74 10.58 -0.89
N GLU A 232 4.87 11.34 0.20
CA GLU A 232 4.69 12.80 0.15
C GLU A 232 5.74 13.47 -0.75
N PHE A 233 6.97 12.97 -0.79
CA PHE A 233 7.98 13.48 -1.73
C PHE A 233 7.64 13.20 -3.19
N TYR A 234 6.95 12.10 -3.49
CA TYR A 234 6.50 11.79 -4.85
C TYR A 234 5.24 12.54 -5.26
N SER A 235 4.32 12.79 -4.32
CA SER A 235 3.02 13.41 -4.58
C SER A 235 3.01 14.93 -4.46
N GLY A 236 3.89 15.52 -3.64
CA GLY A 236 4.01 16.96 -3.45
C GLY A 236 4.32 17.34 -2.00
N ALA A 237 5.59 17.31 -1.61
CA ALA A 237 6.01 17.46 -0.21
C ALA A 237 5.52 18.76 0.45
N GLU A 238 5.57 19.89 -0.26
CA GLU A 238 5.13 21.18 0.27
C GLU A 238 3.61 21.28 0.40
N GLU A 239 2.87 20.61 -0.49
CA GLU A 239 1.41 20.57 -0.44
C GLU A 239 0.94 19.69 0.72
N ALA A 240 1.55 18.51 0.88
CA ALA A 240 1.30 17.63 2.01
C ALA A 240 1.63 18.32 3.34
N ALA A 241 2.82 18.93 3.46
CA ALA A 241 3.22 19.62 4.68
C ALA A 241 2.27 20.77 5.05
N ARG A 242 1.79 21.51 4.05
CA ARG A 242 0.81 22.58 4.25
C ARG A 242 -0.54 22.02 4.72
N SER A 243 -1.02 20.95 4.08
CA SER A 243 -2.27 20.30 4.46
C SER A 243 -2.23 19.76 5.89
N PHE A 244 -1.09 19.21 6.32
CA PHE A 244 -0.90 18.76 7.70
C PHE A 244 -0.90 19.95 8.67
N ALA A 245 -0.20 21.03 8.32
CA ALA A 245 -0.16 22.24 9.14
C ALA A 245 -1.53 22.91 9.30
N GLU A 246 -2.33 22.94 8.23
CA GLU A 246 -3.74 23.37 8.28
C GLU A 246 -4.55 22.51 9.24
N GLY A 247 -4.27 21.21 9.32
CA GLY A 247 -4.86 20.28 10.27
C GLY A 247 -4.29 20.34 11.70
N GLY A 248 -3.54 21.39 12.05
CA GLY A 248 -2.95 21.56 13.38
C GLY A 248 -1.70 20.71 13.66
N VAL A 249 -1.13 20.05 12.65
CA VAL A 249 0.05 19.18 12.79
C VAL A 249 1.34 19.97 12.57
N THR A 250 2.28 19.85 13.50
CA THR A 250 3.61 20.47 13.36
C THR A 250 4.54 19.58 12.55
N VAL A 251 4.80 19.94 11.29
CA VAL A 251 5.69 19.18 10.40
C VAL A 251 7.16 19.51 10.67
N LEU A 252 7.94 18.52 11.06
CA LEU A 252 9.35 18.63 11.42
C LEU A 252 10.25 18.20 10.26
N ARG A 253 10.69 19.16 9.44
CA ARG A 253 11.58 18.93 8.30
C ARG A 253 13.01 19.32 8.62
N ASP A 254 13.84 18.33 8.97
CA ASP A 254 15.23 18.52 9.43
C ASP A 254 15.34 19.59 10.54
N ARG A 255 14.42 19.49 11.50
CA ARG A 255 14.22 20.40 12.62
C ARG A 255 13.98 19.60 13.89
N SER A 256 14.25 20.24 15.02
CA SER A 256 13.95 19.68 16.32
C SER A 256 13.17 20.66 17.17
N VAL A 257 12.40 20.12 18.10
CA VAL A 257 11.63 20.85 19.10
C VAL A 257 11.84 20.18 20.45
N VAL A 258 11.77 20.96 21.53
CA VAL A 258 11.82 20.42 22.88
C VAL A 258 10.39 20.25 23.36
N ILE A 259 10.05 19.04 23.78
CA ILE A 259 8.71 18.70 24.28
C ILE A 259 8.74 18.73 25.80
N ASP A 260 7.92 19.59 26.40
CA ASP A 260 7.72 19.71 27.86
C ASP A 260 9.03 19.87 28.67
N GLY A 261 10.10 20.40 28.05
CA GLY A 261 11.43 20.45 28.66
C GLY A 261 12.06 19.07 28.94
N ALA A 262 11.41 17.99 28.53
CA ALA A 262 11.72 16.63 28.91
C ALA A 262 12.64 15.93 27.91
N PHE A 263 12.36 16.08 26.61
CA PHE A 263 13.17 15.49 25.55
C PHE A 263 13.14 16.34 24.29
N THR A 264 14.15 16.17 23.44
CA THR A 264 14.20 16.75 22.11
C THR A 264 13.60 15.79 21.10
N LEU A 265 12.53 16.22 20.44
CA LEU A 265 11.97 15.54 19.28
C LEU A 265 12.63 16.10 18.02
N ALA A 266 13.34 15.24 17.28
CA ALA A 266 13.97 15.61 16.01
C ALA A 266 13.24 14.93 14.86
N GLY A 267 12.72 15.73 13.92
CA GLY A 267 12.18 15.24 12.66
C GLY A 267 13.20 15.41 11.54
N ARG A 268 13.28 14.40 10.68
CA ARG A 268 14.21 14.33 9.58
C ARG A 268 13.47 13.98 8.32
N ASP A 269 13.79 14.68 7.23
CA ASP A 269 13.19 14.37 5.93
C ASP A 269 13.60 12.95 5.49
N ASP A 270 12.73 12.28 4.74
CA ASP A 270 13.04 10.99 4.15
C ASP A 270 14.26 11.07 3.21
N ARG A 271 14.97 9.95 3.03
CA ARG A 271 16.13 9.87 2.12
C ARG A 271 15.77 10.26 0.68
N THR A 272 14.51 10.09 0.28
CA THR A 272 13.97 10.49 -1.01
C THR A 272 14.16 11.99 -1.28
N ALA A 273 14.15 12.84 -0.25
CA ALA A 273 14.46 14.26 -0.38
C ALA A 273 15.77 14.50 -1.14
N SER A 274 16.84 13.79 -0.75
CA SER A 274 18.16 13.91 -1.40
C SER A 274 18.16 13.36 -2.83
N LEU A 275 17.37 12.32 -3.12
CA LEU A 275 17.25 11.75 -4.46
C LEU A 275 16.53 12.70 -5.43
N LEU A 276 15.61 13.51 -4.92
CA LEU A 276 14.86 14.50 -5.69
C LEU A 276 15.51 15.90 -5.71
N GLY A 277 16.67 16.05 -5.07
CA GLY A 277 17.48 17.28 -5.12
C GLY A 277 17.26 18.26 -3.96
N SER A 278 16.49 17.89 -2.93
CA SER A 278 16.36 18.65 -1.70
C SER A 278 17.53 18.40 -0.74
N THR A 279 17.91 19.42 0.02
CA THR A 279 18.92 19.30 1.07
C THR A 279 18.37 18.55 2.25
N ARG A 280 19.06 17.49 2.66
CA ARG A 280 18.74 16.67 3.84
C ARG A 280 19.86 16.78 4.86
N LYS A 281 19.56 17.15 6.10
CA LYS A 281 20.55 17.27 7.17
C LYS A 281 21.04 15.88 7.62
N SER A 282 22.29 15.85 8.09
CA SER A 282 23.00 14.66 8.57
C SER A 282 22.45 14.15 9.89
#